data_AF-A0A1H1PXF6-F1
#
_entry.id   AF-A0A1H1PXF6-F1
#
_cell.length_a   1.000
_cell.length_b   1.000
_cell.length_c   1.000
_cell.angle_alpha   90.00
_cell.angle_beta   90.00
_cell.angle_gamma   90.00
#
_symmetry.space_group_name_H-M   'P 1'
#
loop_
_entity.id
_entity.type
_entity.pdbx_description
1 polymer ?
#
loop_
_entity_poly.entity_id
_entity_poly.type
_entity_poly.pdbx_seq_one_letter_code
_entity_poly.pdbx_strand_id
1 'polypeptide(L)'
;MSFEVDAERVQSAATAAANTSRNLVAESDTMMRNLLALQECWRGSAAQNFQAVVNQWERAQKQLMESLDSVHGALHTAARQYSEVEAANSRLFAP
;
A
#
# COMPACT_ATOMS: atom_id res chain seq x y z
N MET A 1 4.12 31.38 5.20
CA MET A 1 2.83 30.83 5.66
C MET A 1 2.43 29.62 4.80
N SER A 2 3.31 28.62 4.62
CA SER A 2 3.04 27.49 3.70
C SER A 2 3.39 26.11 4.28
N PHE A 3 4.37 26.00 5.19
CA PHE A 3 4.86 24.69 5.66
C PHE A 3 3.83 23.90 6.50
N GLU A 4 3.07 24.56 7.36
CA GLU A 4 2.04 23.92 8.19
C GLU A 4 0.89 23.32 7.34
N VAL A 5 0.46 24.06 6.31
CA VAL A 5 -0.56 23.61 5.35
C VAL A 5 -0.06 22.41 4.53
N ASP A 6 1.22 22.38 4.16
CA ASP A 6 1.79 21.26 3.43
C ASP A 6 1.93 20.00 4.30
N ALA A 7 2.27 20.14 5.59
CA ALA A 7 2.36 19.02 6.53
C ALA A 7 1.01 18.35 6.81
N GLU A 8 -0.06 19.13 7.04
CA GLU A 8 -1.42 18.58 7.22
C GLU A 8 -1.90 17.82 5.98
N ARG A 9 -1.59 18.33 4.78
CA ARG A 9 -1.92 17.67 3.51
C ARG A 9 -1.20 16.34 3.35
N VAL A 10 0.07 16.26 3.74
CA VAL A 10 0.84 15.00 3.72
C VAL A 10 0.28 13.99 4.70
N GLN A 11 -0.09 14.41 5.92
CA GLN A 11 -0.69 13.53 6.91
C GLN A 11 -2.06 13.00 6.47
N SER A 12 -2.88 13.86 5.86
CA SER A 12 -4.16 13.49 5.27
C SER A 12 -3.97 12.49 4.12
N ALA A 13 -3.02 12.74 3.22
CA ALA A 13 -2.67 11.84 2.13
C ALA A 13 -2.15 10.48 2.64
N ALA A 14 -1.34 10.47 3.70
CA ALA A 14 -0.86 9.24 4.35
C ALA A 14 -2.02 8.41 4.91
N THR A 15 -2.98 9.06 5.56
CA THR A 15 -4.18 8.40 6.10
C THR A 15 -5.03 7.82 4.98
N ALA A 16 -5.27 8.59 3.91
CA ALA A 16 -6.02 8.14 2.74
C ALA A 16 -5.32 6.96 2.05
N ALA A 17 -4.00 7.02 1.87
CA ALA A 17 -3.20 5.94 1.29
C ALA A 17 -3.25 4.66 2.14
N ALA A 18 -3.17 4.77 3.47
CA ALA A 18 -3.29 3.63 4.37
C ALA A 18 -4.67 2.95 4.27
N ASN A 19 -5.75 3.75 4.19
CA ASN A 19 -7.10 3.23 3.99
C ASN A 19 -7.25 2.49 2.66
N THR A 20 -6.77 3.10 1.57
CA THR A 20 -6.75 2.48 0.24
C THR A 20 -5.94 1.19 0.23
N SER A 21 -4.78 1.17 0.90
CA SER A 21 -3.91 -0.01 1.00
C SER A 21 -4.64 -1.17 1.67
N ARG A 22 -5.35 -0.92 2.78
CA ARG A 22 -6.14 -1.98 3.46
C ARG A 22 -7.23 -2.56 2.55
N ASN A 23 -7.91 -1.71 1.79
CA ASN A 23 -8.93 -2.17 0.85
C ASN A 23 -8.31 -3.03 -0.27
N LEU A 24 -7.19 -2.58 -0.85
CA LEU A 24 -6.48 -3.34 -1.90
C LEU A 24 -5.99 -4.70 -1.41
N VAL A 25 -5.50 -4.79 -0.18
CA VAL A 25 -5.11 -6.08 0.44
C VAL A 25 -6.34 -6.99 0.60
N ALA A 26 -7.45 -6.47 1.12
CA ALA A 26 -8.67 -7.26 1.30
C ALA A 26 -9.26 -7.76 -0.03
N GLU A 27 -9.26 -6.93 -1.07
CA GLU A 27 -9.66 -7.31 -2.42
C GLU A 27 -8.69 -8.35 -3.01
N SER A 28 -7.39 -8.20 -2.77
CA SER A 28 -6.38 -9.15 -3.23
C SER A 28 -6.57 -10.54 -2.62
N ASP A 29 -6.84 -10.60 -1.32
CA ASP A 29 -7.14 -11.85 -0.62
C ASP A 29 -8.46 -12.46 -1.11
N THR A 30 -9.45 -11.62 -1.42
CA THR A 30 -10.73 -12.06 -1.99
C THR A 30 -10.53 -12.71 -3.35
N MET A 31 -9.72 -12.09 -4.21
CA MET A 31 -9.37 -12.67 -5.51
C MET A 31 -8.66 -14.02 -5.37
N MET A 32 -7.71 -14.14 -4.42
CA MET A 32 -7.05 -15.42 -4.15
C MET A 32 -8.04 -16.52 -3.77
N ARG A 33 -8.96 -16.23 -2.84
CA ARG A 33 -10.01 -17.19 -2.44
C ARG A 33 -10.88 -17.61 -3.62
N ASN A 34 -11.27 -16.67 -4.47
CA ASN A 34 -12.07 -16.95 -5.66
C ASN A 34 -11.33 -17.86 -6.66
N LEU A 35 -10.03 -17.63 -6.87
CA LEU A 35 -9.21 -18.48 -7.73
C LEU A 35 -9.09 -19.89 -7.16
N LEU A 36 -8.81 -20.05 -5.87
CA LEU A 36 -8.72 -21.36 -5.22
C LEU A 36 -10.05 -22.12 -5.29
N ALA A 37 -11.17 -21.46 -5.04
CA ALA A 37 -12.50 -22.07 -5.18
C ALA A 37 -12.78 -22.52 -6.62
N LEU A 38 -12.38 -21.71 -7.61
CA LEU A 38 -12.53 -22.08 -9.02
C LEU A 38 -11.63 -23.26 -9.40
N GLN A 39 -10.42 -23.34 -8.84
CA GLN A 39 -9.50 -24.45 -9.06
C GLN A 39 -10.12 -25.81 -8.72
N GLU A 40 -10.94 -25.89 -7.66
CA GLU A 40 -11.63 -27.12 -7.23
C GLU A 40 -12.64 -27.64 -8.28
N CYS A 41 -13.13 -26.77 -9.17
CA CYS A 41 -14.09 -27.12 -10.20
C CYS A 41 -13.44 -27.76 -11.45
N TRP A 42 -12.15 -27.54 -11.67
CA TRP A 42 -11.42 -28.08 -12.82
C TRP A 42 -10.82 -29.45 -12.49
N ARG A 43 -10.86 -30.38 -13.46
CA ARG A 43 -10.24 -31.71 -13.35
C ARG A 43 -9.31 -31.97 -14.54
N GLY A 44 -8.35 -32.88 -14.36
CA GLY A 44 -7.43 -33.28 -15.43
C GLY A 44 -6.46 -32.17 -15.84
N SER A 45 -6.13 -32.09 -17.14
CA SER A 45 -5.17 -31.13 -17.69
C SER A 45 -5.57 -29.66 -17.47
N ALA A 46 -6.87 -29.35 -17.39
CA ALA A 46 -7.35 -28.01 -17.13
C ALA A 46 -6.97 -27.51 -15.73
N ALA A 47 -6.95 -28.40 -14.73
CA ALA A 47 -6.51 -28.05 -13.38
C ALA A 47 -5.03 -27.67 -13.32
N GLN A 48 -4.18 -28.35 -14.10
CA GLN A 48 -2.75 -28.01 -14.21
C GLN A 48 -2.55 -26.64 -14.86
N ASN A 49 -3.28 -26.34 -15.94
CA ASN A 49 -3.24 -25.03 -16.57
C ASN A 49 -3.75 -23.93 -15.63
N PHE A 50 -4.78 -24.22 -14.84
CA PHE A 50 -5.32 -23.26 -13.88
C PHE A 50 -4.35 -22.97 -12.72
N GLN A 51 -3.53 -23.93 -12.30
CA GLN A 51 -2.47 -23.68 -11.33
C GLN A 51 -1.50 -22.58 -11.79
N ALA A 52 -1.23 -22.46 -13.10
CA ALA A 52 -0.39 -21.39 -13.64
C ALA A 52 -1.04 -20.00 -13.44
N VAL A 53 -2.37 -19.91 -13.49
CA VAL A 53 -3.14 -18.69 -13.22
C VAL A 53 -3.05 -18.32 -11.74
N VAL A 54 -3.20 -19.29 -10.84
CA VAL A 54 -3.03 -19.10 -9.39
C VAL A 54 -1.63 -18.57 -9.08
N ASN A 55 -0.59 -19.21 -9.61
CA ASN A 55 0.81 -18.80 -9.41
C ASN A 55 1.09 -17.40 -10.00
N GLN A 56 0.44 -17.04 -11.12
CA GLN A 56 0.53 -15.69 -11.66
C GLN A 56 -0.09 -14.66 -10.72
N TRP A 57 -1.25 -14.98 -10.14
CA TRP A 57 -1.92 -14.12 -9.18
C TRP A 57 -1.12 -13.95 -7.89
N GLU A 58 -0.52 -15.01 -7.35
CA GLU A 58 0.36 -14.93 -6.17
C GLU A 58 1.52 -13.93 -6.38
N ARG A 59 2.14 -13.95 -7.56
CA ARG A 59 3.20 -12.98 -7.91
C ARG A 59 2.67 -11.56 -7.99
N ALA A 60 1.49 -11.36 -8.58
CA ALA A 60 0.86 -10.04 -8.66
C ALA A 60 0.49 -9.51 -7.27
N GLN A 61 -0.04 -10.36 -6.38
CA GLN A 61 -0.33 -10.02 -5.00
C GLN A 61 0.94 -9.60 -4.24
N LYS A 62 2.04 -10.34 -4.40
CA LYS A 62 3.32 -9.95 -3.79
C LYS A 62 3.80 -8.58 -4.28
N GLN A 63 3.75 -8.34 -5.59
CA GLN A 63 4.14 -7.05 -6.16
C GLN A 63 3.26 -5.90 -5.66
N LEU A 64 1.96 -6.14 -5.48
CA LEU A 64 1.05 -5.18 -4.88
C LEU A 64 1.50 -4.82 -3.45
N MET A 65 1.75 -5.82 -2.61
CA MET A 65 2.20 -5.61 -1.22
C MET A 65 3.50 -4.81 -1.17
N GLU A 66 4.50 -5.18 -1.98
CA GLU A 66 5.77 -4.44 -2.07
C GLU A 66 5.57 -2.96 -2.48
N SER A 67 4.62 -2.72 -3.39
CA SER A 67 4.29 -1.36 -3.84
C SER A 67 3.62 -0.54 -2.73
N LEU A 68 2.70 -1.15 -1.98
CA LEU A 68 2.02 -0.51 -0.85
C LEU A 68 3.01 -0.16 0.27
N ASP A 69 3.94 -1.07 0.58
CA ASP A 69 5.01 -0.83 1.56
C ASP A 69 5.91 0.34 1.13
N SER A 70 6.29 0.40 -0.16
CA SER A 70 7.08 1.51 -0.70
C SER A 70 6.34 2.85 -0.58
N VAL A 71 5.04 2.88 -0.87
CA VAL A 71 4.21 4.09 -0.74
C VAL A 71 4.13 4.53 0.72
N HIS A 72 3.91 3.58 1.63
CA HIS A 72 3.87 3.85 3.07
C HIS A 72 5.19 4.43 3.58
N GLY A 73 6.33 3.84 3.19
CA GLY A 73 7.65 4.31 3.56
C GLY A 73 7.96 5.72 3.04
N ALA A 74 7.56 6.04 1.81
CA ALA A 74 7.74 7.37 1.23
C ALA A 74 6.91 8.43 1.99
N LEU A 75 5.65 8.13 2.29
CA LEU A 75 4.75 9.04 3.02
C LEU A 75 5.22 9.27 4.46
N HIS A 76 5.69 8.22 5.15
CA HIS A 76 6.28 8.35 6.48
C HIS A 76 7.56 9.20 6.44
N THR A 77 8.42 8.99 5.45
CA THR A 77 9.66 9.76 5.29
C THR A 77 9.35 11.23 5.08
N ALA A 78 8.39 11.55 4.21
CA ALA A 78 7.93 12.91 3.97
C ALA A 78 7.41 13.56 5.26
N ALA A 79 6.50 12.89 5.99
CA ALA A 79 5.96 13.39 7.25
C ALA A 79 7.05 13.71 8.29
N ARG A 80 8.07 12.85 8.41
CA ARG A 80 9.19 13.07 9.34
C ARG A 80 10.04 14.28 8.96
N GLN A 81 10.38 14.41 7.67
CA GLN A 81 11.15 15.56 7.17
C GLN A 81 10.43 16.88 7.42
N TYR A 82 9.10 16.93 7.22
CA TYR A 82 8.33 18.13 7.54
C TYR A 82 8.36 18.48 9.03
N SER A 83 8.21 17.49 9.92
CA SER A 83 8.29 17.71 11.36
C SER A 83 9.67 18.23 11.80
N GLU A 84 10.76 17.71 11.22
CA GLU A 84 12.12 18.16 11.51
C GLU A 84 12.35 19.61 11.05
N VAL A 85 11.87 19.98 9.86
CA VAL A 85 11.98 21.35 9.34
C VAL A 85 11.20 22.33 10.22
N GLU A 86 10.00 21.97 10.65
CA GLU A 86 9.19 22.83 11.51
C GLU A 86 9.83 23.03 12.89
N ALA A 87 10.39 21.97 13.48
CA ALA A 87 11.13 22.05 14.73
C ALA A 87 12.40 22.92 14.61
N ALA A 88 13.10 22.85 13.47
CA ALA A 88 14.26 23.69 13.20
C ALA A 88 13.88 25.18 13.07
N ASN A 89 12.81 25.47 12.32
CA ASN A 89 12.29 26.83 12.18
C ASN A 89 11.82 27.38 13.54
N SER A 90 11.09 26.59 14.32
CA SER A 90 10.63 26.99 15.66
C SER A 90 11.78 27.36 16.59
N ARG A 91 12.93 26.65 16.52
CA ARG A 91 14.14 26.97 17.29
C ARG A 91 14.82 28.25 16.80
N LEU A 92 14.84 28.49 15.48
CA LEU A 92 15.46 29.66 14.88
C LEU A 92 14.76 30.96 15.31
N PHE A 93 13.45 30.90 15.52
CA PHE A 93 12.62 32.05 15.91
C PHE A 93 12.22 32.05 17.40
N ALA A 94 12.75 31.12 18.21
CA ALA A 94 12.55 31.13 19.66
C ALA A 94 13.42 32.25 20.29
N PRO A 95 12.85 33.14 21.13
CA PRO A 95 13.56 34.27 21.73
C PRO A 95 14.61 33.89 22.77
#